data_AF-A0A1M6AY17-F1
#
_entry.id   AF-A0A1M6AY17-F1
#
_cell.length_a   1.000
_cell.length_b   1.000
_cell.length_c   1.000
_cell.angle_alpha   90.00
_cell.angle_beta   90.00
_cell.angle_gamma   90.00
#
_symmetry.space_group_name_H-M   'P 1'
#
loop_
_entity.id
_entity.type
_entity.pdbx_description
1 polymer ?
#
loop_
_entity_poly.entity_id
_entity_poly.type
_entity_poly.pdbx_seq_one_letter_code
_entity_poly.pdbx_strand_id
1 'polypeptide(L)'
;MRSKSIRIILRMSIIILIFILAIGYALPVSFDAATCATGYKKWLIDTNQNQFNALLQEKYPDFHADFASAVDKISWDYHTVFIPVRIIRDDDKIDLVITGRRYWFDKYIWSIGKQE
;
A
#
# COMPACT_ATOMS: atom_id res chain seq x y z
N MET A 1 -7.80 -25.04 -43.53
CA MET A 1 -8.69 -24.23 -42.65
C MET A 1 -8.24 -24.11 -41.19
N ARG A 2 -7.44 -25.04 -40.61
CA ARG A 2 -7.00 -24.98 -39.19
C ARG A 2 -6.20 -23.73 -38.77
N SER A 3 -5.39 -23.12 -39.65
CA SER A 3 -4.50 -22.02 -39.24
C SER A 3 -5.16 -20.66 -39.03
N LYS A 4 -6.31 -20.39 -39.68
CA LYS A 4 -7.04 -19.12 -39.51
C LYS A 4 -7.73 -19.06 -38.14
N SER A 5 -8.41 -20.14 -37.74
CA SER A 5 -9.10 -20.21 -36.44
C SER A 5 -8.13 -20.15 -35.27
N ILE A 6 -6.98 -20.81 -35.36
CA ILE A 6 -5.93 -20.76 -34.32
C ILE A 6 -5.38 -19.34 -34.16
N ARG A 7 -5.13 -18.61 -35.26
CA ARG A 7 -4.67 -17.21 -35.19
C ARG A 7 -5.70 -16.29 -34.54
N ILE A 8 -6.99 -16.51 -34.77
CA ILE A 8 -8.08 -15.72 -34.16
C ILE A 8 -8.13 -16.00 -32.66
N ILE A 9 -8.10 -17.27 -32.26
CA ILE A 9 -8.10 -17.67 -30.84
C ILE A 9 -6.89 -17.07 -30.12
N LEU A 10 -5.69 -17.17 -30.69
CA LEU A 10 -4.48 -16.61 -30.11
C LEU A 10 -4.58 -15.08 -29.91
N ARG A 11 -5.09 -14.35 -30.90
CA ARG A 11 -5.31 -12.90 -30.81
C ARG A 11 -6.31 -12.54 -29.72
N MET A 12 -7.42 -13.28 -29.61
CA MET A 12 -8.41 -13.06 -28.56
C MET A 12 -7.84 -13.34 -27.17
N SER A 13 -7.04 -14.40 -27.02
CA SER A 13 -6.36 -14.71 -25.75
C SER A 13 -5.37 -13.61 -25.34
N ILE A 14 -4.62 -13.04 -26.29
CA ILE A 14 -3.72 -11.90 -26.03
C ILE A 14 -4.52 -10.67 -25.61
N ILE A 15 -5.63 -10.37 -26.30
CA ILE A 15 -6.49 -9.22 -25.96
C ILE A 15 -7.06 -9.39 -24.55
N ILE A 16 -7.57 -10.57 -24.21
CA ILE A 16 -8.10 -10.88 -22.87
C ILE A 16 -7.00 -10.73 -21.81
N LEU A 17 -5.78 -11.24 -22.07
CA LEU A 17 -4.66 -11.11 -21.16
C LEU A 17 -4.29 -9.64 -20.91
N ILE A 18 -4.21 -8.83 -21.97
CA ILE A 18 -3.95 -7.38 -21.86
C ILE A 18 -5.07 -6.71 -21.08
N PHE A 19 -6.33 -7.07 -21.32
CA PHE A 19 -7.46 -6.51 -20.59
C PHE A 19 -7.40 -6.84 -19.09
N ILE A 20 -7.07 -8.07 -18.72
CA ILE A 20 -6.91 -8.49 -17.33
C ILE A 20 -5.76 -7.73 -16.66
N LEU A 21 -4.62 -7.57 -17.33
CA LEU A 21 -3.48 -6.82 -16.80
C LEU A 21 -3.79 -5.33 -16.65
N ALA A 22 -4.46 -4.73 -17.64
CA ALA A 22 -4.88 -3.33 -17.59
C ALA A 22 -5.90 -3.09 -16.48
N ILE A 23 -6.87 -4.00 -16.30
CA ILE A 23 -7.86 -3.97 -15.22
C ILE A 23 -7.18 -4.09 -13.85
N GLY A 24 -6.26 -5.05 -13.68
CA GLY A 24 -5.54 -5.22 -12.41
C GLY A 24 -4.67 -4.02 -12.03
N TYR A 25 -4.20 -3.27 -13.02
CA TYR A 25 -3.42 -2.04 -12.82
C TYR A 25 -4.29 -0.79 -12.65
N ALA A 26 -5.41 -0.69 -13.37
CA ALA A 26 -6.19 0.54 -13.47
C ALA A 26 -7.44 0.57 -12.58
N LEU A 27 -8.00 -0.58 -12.17
CA LEU A 27 -9.16 -0.56 -11.30
C LEU A 27 -8.75 -0.18 -9.87
N PRO A 28 -9.38 0.85 -9.27
CA PRO A 28 -9.23 1.12 -7.85
C PRO A 28 -9.66 -0.13 -7.09
N VAL A 29 -8.80 -0.62 -6.20
CA VAL A 29 -9.22 -1.65 -5.26
C VAL A 29 -9.97 -0.93 -4.16
N SER A 30 -11.26 -0.66 -4.39
CA SER A 30 -12.13 0.00 -3.42
C SER A 30 -12.31 -0.92 -2.21
N PHE A 31 -11.51 -0.69 -1.17
CA PHE A 31 -11.72 -1.26 0.16
C PHE A 31 -12.84 -0.48 0.86
N ASP A 32 -14.05 -0.54 0.31
CA ASP A 32 -15.24 -0.03 0.99
C ASP A 32 -15.77 -1.11 1.94
N ALA A 33 -14.94 -1.45 2.92
CA ALA A 33 -15.30 -2.37 4.00
C ALA A 33 -15.25 -1.59 5.31
N ALA A 34 -16.07 -0.54 5.41
CA ALA A 34 -16.14 0.36 6.57
C ALA A 34 -16.25 -0.35 7.93
N THR A 35 -16.83 -1.56 7.97
CA THR A 35 -17.01 -2.37 9.18
C THR A 35 -15.84 -3.31 9.52
N CYS A 36 -14.97 -3.65 8.56
CA CYS A 36 -13.74 -4.42 8.80
C CYS A 36 -12.47 -3.56 8.72
N ALA A 37 -12.62 -2.28 8.38
CA ALA A 37 -11.53 -1.34 8.13
C ALA A 37 -10.60 -1.21 9.34
N THR A 38 -11.13 -1.09 10.56
CA THR A 38 -10.29 -0.94 11.77
C THR A 38 -9.40 -2.16 12.03
N GLY A 39 -9.93 -3.37 11.81
CA GLY A 39 -9.16 -4.61 11.94
C GLY A 39 -8.04 -4.71 10.90
N TYR A 40 -8.32 -4.33 9.65
CA TYR A 40 -7.32 -4.30 8.59
C TYR A 40 -6.25 -3.22 8.82
N LYS A 41 -6.63 -2.01 9.27
CA LYS A 41 -5.69 -0.93 9.64
C LYS A 41 -4.68 -1.40 10.68
N LYS A 42 -5.18 -2.04 11.73
CA LYS A 42 -4.34 -2.60 12.78
C LYS A 42 -3.44 -3.72 12.26
N TRP A 43 -4.02 -4.68 11.53
CA TRP A 43 -3.26 -5.78 10.91
C TRP A 43 -2.13 -5.28 9.99
N LEU A 44 -2.38 -4.23 9.22
CA LEU A 44 -1.40 -3.60 8.32
C LEU A 44 -0.20 -3.07 9.11
N ILE A 45 -0.44 -2.39 10.23
CA ILE A 45 0.61 -1.90 11.13
C ILE A 45 1.35 -3.08 11.76
N ASP A 46 0.63 -4.00 12.41
CA ASP A 46 1.22 -5.12 13.14
C ASP A 46 2.11 -5.99 12.21
N THR A 47 1.67 -6.23 10.97
CA THR A 47 2.39 -7.06 10.01
C THR A 47 3.63 -6.38 9.42
N ASN A 48 3.61 -5.05 9.29
CA ASN A 48 4.69 -4.29 8.63
C ASN A 48 5.55 -3.49 9.62
N GLN A 49 5.32 -3.61 10.94
CA GLN A 49 5.97 -2.81 11.97
C GLN A 49 7.50 -2.87 11.89
N ASN A 50 8.08 -4.05 11.67
CA ASN A 50 9.53 -4.20 11.53
C ASN A 50 10.08 -3.43 10.31
N GLN A 51 9.35 -3.45 9.20
CA GLN A 51 9.74 -2.73 7.99
C GLN A 51 9.61 -1.21 8.19
N PHE A 52 8.56 -0.75 8.88
CA PHE A 52 8.39 0.66 9.22
C PHE A 52 9.51 1.14 10.13
N ASN A 53 9.86 0.35 11.14
CA ASN A 53 10.95 0.67 12.04
C ASN A 53 12.28 0.74 11.30
N ALA A 54 12.56 -0.20 10.39
CA ALA A 54 13.78 -0.17 9.57
C ALA A 54 13.86 1.10 8.70
N LEU A 55 12.75 1.48 8.05
CA LEU A 55 12.68 2.70 7.24
C LEU A 55 12.88 3.97 8.08
N LEU A 56 12.29 4.01 9.28
CA LEU A 56 12.44 5.14 10.20
C LEU A 56 13.88 5.23 10.72
N GLN A 57 14.48 4.10 11.13
CA GLN A 57 15.85 4.04 11.64
C GLN A 57 16.88 4.55 10.63
N GLU A 58 16.66 4.32 9.33
CA GLU A 58 17.55 4.79 8.26
C GLU A 58 17.65 6.33 8.21
N LYS A 59 16.54 7.03 8.48
CA LYS A 59 16.46 8.50 8.41
C LYS A 59 16.53 9.19 9.76
N TYR A 60 16.05 8.54 10.80
CA TYR A 60 15.87 9.05 12.15
C TYR A 60 16.43 8.01 13.13
N PRO A 61 17.74 8.01 13.43
CA PRO A 61 18.27 7.15 14.47
C PRO A 61 17.67 7.51 15.83
N ASP A 62 17.56 6.51 16.71
CA ASP A 62 17.13 6.66 18.11
C ASP A 62 15.73 7.29 18.29
N PHE A 63 14.80 6.94 17.39
CA PHE A 63 13.41 7.40 17.43
C PHE A 63 12.53 6.50 18.30
N HIS A 64 11.44 7.09 18.81
CA HIS A 64 10.29 6.35 19.32
C HIS A 64 9.06 6.66 18.46
N ALA A 65 8.42 5.64 17.88
CA ALA A 65 7.21 5.79 17.06
C ALA A 65 5.96 5.29 17.79
N ASP A 66 4.91 6.11 17.80
CA ASP A 66 3.59 5.70 18.26
C ASP A 66 2.71 5.32 17.06
N PHE A 67 2.69 4.02 16.74
CA PHE A 67 1.83 3.48 15.69
C PHE A 67 0.38 3.26 16.15
N ALA A 68 0.12 3.20 17.46
CA ALA A 68 -1.23 2.94 17.96
C ALA A 68 -2.16 4.10 17.65
N SER A 69 -1.67 5.35 17.79
CA SER A 69 -2.43 6.54 17.42
C SER A 69 -2.55 6.77 15.90
N ALA A 70 -1.78 6.03 15.09
CA ALA A 70 -1.85 6.08 13.64
C ALA A 70 -3.00 5.24 13.06
N VAL A 71 -3.43 4.18 13.76
CA VAL A 71 -4.42 3.20 13.28
C VAL A 71 -5.67 3.89 12.72
N ASP A 72 -6.31 4.78 13.48
CA ASP A 72 -7.58 5.38 13.04
C ASP A 72 -7.40 6.39 11.90
N LYS A 73 -6.19 6.94 11.76
CA LYS A 73 -5.84 7.99 10.79
C LYS A 73 -5.34 7.45 9.45
N ILE A 74 -5.19 6.13 9.30
CA ILE A 74 -4.82 5.53 8.03
C ILE A 74 -5.89 5.85 6.98
N SER A 75 -5.44 6.37 5.84
CA SER A 75 -6.27 6.67 4.68
C SER A 75 -5.73 5.95 3.44
N TRP A 76 -6.58 5.86 2.41
CA TRP A 76 -6.21 5.30 1.12
C TRP A 76 -6.59 6.24 0.01
N ASP A 77 -5.75 6.28 -1.03
CA ASP A 77 -6.04 6.89 -2.31
C ASP A 77 -5.68 5.89 -3.42
N TYR A 78 -6.69 5.34 -4.09
CA TYR A 78 -6.53 4.27 -5.08
C TYR A 78 -5.69 3.09 -4.56
N HIS A 79 -4.45 2.97 -5.05
CA HIS A 79 -3.50 1.91 -4.70
C HIS A 79 -2.49 2.35 -3.64
N THR A 80 -2.68 3.52 -3.05
CA THR A 80 -1.74 4.09 -2.08
C THR A 80 -2.39 4.14 -0.71
N VAL A 81 -1.70 3.64 0.30
CA VAL A 81 -2.07 3.79 1.70
C VAL A 81 -1.17 4.85 2.34
N PHE A 82 -1.75 5.69 3.18
CA PHE A 82 -1.05 6.72 3.93
C PHE A 82 -1.25 6.45 5.42
N ILE A 83 -0.15 6.28 6.14
CA ILE A 83 -0.12 6.02 7.57
C ILE A 83 0.59 7.21 8.22
N PRO A 84 -0.14 8.18 8.78
CA PRO A 84 0.47 9.29 9.49
C PRO A 84 1.02 8.78 10.82
N VAL A 85 2.32 8.94 11.04
CA VAL A 85 3.03 8.47 12.22
C VAL A 85 3.71 9.65 12.89
N ARG A 86 3.52 9.77 14.19
CA ARG A 86 4.26 10.72 15.01
C ARG A 86 5.44 10.00 15.64
N ILE A 87 6.64 10.54 15.42
CA ILE A 87 7.85 10.09 16.10
C ILE A 87 8.33 11.12 17.11
N ILE A 88 9.01 10.64 18.14
CA ILE A 88 9.71 11.45 19.14
C ILE A 88 11.20 11.17 18.98
N ARG A 89 11.98 12.24 18.86
CA ARG A 89 13.44 12.19 18.79
C ARG A 89 14.00 13.41 19.52
N ASP A 90 14.94 13.22 20.44
CA ASP A 90 15.61 14.32 21.15
C ASP A 90 14.61 15.32 21.77
N ASP A 91 13.51 14.82 22.35
CA ASP A 91 12.34 15.57 22.87
C ASP A 91 11.50 16.33 21.82
N ASP A 92 11.89 16.31 20.54
CA ASP A 92 11.12 16.87 19.44
C ASP A 92 10.10 15.87 18.88
N LYS A 93 8.89 16.38 18.58
CA LYS A 93 7.82 15.63 17.93
C LYS A 93 7.83 15.92 16.44
N ILE A 94 7.98 14.88 15.62
CA ILE A 94 8.00 14.99 14.17
C ILE A 94 6.82 14.20 13.60
N ASP A 95 5.98 14.89 12.84
CA ASP A 95 4.86 14.27 12.12
C ASP A 95 5.33 13.82 10.71
N LEU A 96 5.18 12.53 10.45
CA LEU A 96 5.62 11.86 9.22
C LEU A 96 4.47 11.11 8.58
N VAL A 97 4.62 10.77 7.30
CA VAL A 97 3.70 9.87 6.61
C VAL A 97 4.48 8.71 6.03
N ILE A 98 4.11 7.49 6.44
CA ILE A 98 4.53 6.26 5.78
C ILE A 98 3.55 5.98 4.65
N THR A 99 4.07 5.92 3.43
CA THR A 99 3.28 5.72 2.21
C THR A 99 3.54 4.32 1.68
N GLY A 100 2.48 3.56 1.44
CA GLY A 100 2.56 2.23 0.83
C GLY A 100 1.89 2.22 -0.52
N ARG A 101 2.64 1.99 -1.60
CA ARG A 101 2.05 1.76 -2.92
C ARG A 101 1.83 0.27 -3.14
N ARG A 102 0.57 -0.13 -3.29
CA ARG A 102 0.15 -1.51 -3.58
C ARG A 102 0.54 -1.87 -5.01
N TYR A 103 1.32 -2.93 -5.16
CA TYR A 103 1.71 -3.50 -6.45
C TYR A 103 0.99 -4.83 -6.74
N TRP A 104 0.53 -5.53 -5.69
CA TRP A 104 -0.23 -6.77 -5.80
C TRP A 104 -1.17 -6.95 -4.60
N PHE A 105 -2.04 -7.97 -4.61
CA PHE A 105 -2.83 -8.36 -3.44
C PHE A 105 -1.90 -8.49 -2.22
N ASP A 106 -2.11 -7.59 -1.26
CA ASP A 106 -1.40 -7.45 0.02
C ASP A 106 0.12 -7.28 -0.05
N LYS A 107 0.64 -6.78 -1.18
CA LYS A 107 2.05 -6.38 -1.30
C LYS A 107 2.18 -4.89 -1.57
N TYR A 108 2.83 -4.21 -0.63
CA TYR A 108 3.10 -2.78 -0.66
C TYR A 108 4.59 -2.52 -0.81
N ILE A 109 4.93 -1.48 -1.57
CA ILE A 109 6.25 -0.84 -1.58
C ILE A 109 6.14 0.38 -0.67
N TRP A 110 6.90 0.37 0.43
CA TRP A 110 6.80 1.36 1.50
C TRP A 110 7.88 2.44 1.37
N SER A 111 7.52 3.68 1.70
CA SER A 111 8.42 4.83 1.76
C SER A 111 8.01 5.80 2.86
N ILE A 112 8.92 6.71 3.25
CA ILE A 112 8.68 7.74 4.27
C ILE A 112 8.83 9.13 3.65
N GLY A 113 7.79 9.94 3.80
CA GLY A 113 7.76 11.37 3.48
C GLY A 113 7.42 12.23 4.70
N LYS A 114 7.56 13.54 4.54
CA LYS A 114 7.04 14.51 5.52
C LYS A 114 5.54 14.69 5.30
N GLN A 115 4.81 14.92 6.38
CA GLN A 115 3.43 15.37 6.30
C GLN A 115 3.46 16.87 5.94
N GLU A 116 3.04 17.21 4.71
CA GLU A 116 2.87 18.61 4.29
C GLU A 116 1.60 19.23 4.89
#